data_AF-A0A662SU48-F1
#
_entry.id   AF-A0A662SU48-F1
#
_cell.length_a   1.000
_cell.length_b   1.000
_cell.length_c   1.000
_cell.angle_alpha   90.00
_cell.angle_beta   90.00
_cell.angle_gamma   90.00
#
_symmetry.space_group_name_H-M   'P 1'
#
loop_
_entity.id
_entity.type
_entity.pdbx_description
1 polymer ?
#
loop_
_entity_poly.entity_id
_entity_poly.type
_entity_poly.pdbx_seq_one_letter_code
_entity_poly.pdbx_strand_id
1 'polypeptide(L)'
;MEGAYLENLDGVIFNVKGHLHPKNSVVAFVRYIPDSKGDRRRDSMKYRKLHSLNEKIEFLRENYPHYLVIDPVFDEKVCEVPSDEVLRFYDPKRKAQEILLSEEIDALKLKIKRFIRLVSRLSNVPPSSFGVSGSILVDLHTANSDIDPLVYGSESCYKVYETLVELHKCSETIRSLNKKEIERLYKDKIGDTLFEFEAFARSMRSRVMEGIFEGTLYSIRFLKNPEEIEEEYGKTLFKNLGEVEIEGRVIDAREAIFTPCRYVLNDIRVIRGSSPGNIREVCSFRSRFCDIAKEGDMIRARGKLEKVITR
;
A
#
# COMPACT_ATOMS: atom_id res chain seq x y z
N MET A 1 8.55 0.93 7.35
CA MET A 1 7.90 -0.37 7.68
C MET A 1 6.64 -0.63 6.86
N GLU A 2 6.23 0.27 5.97
CA GLU A 2 5.10 0.06 5.05
C GLU A 2 5.15 -1.31 4.35
N GLY A 3 4.00 -2.00 4.34
CA GLY A 3 3.88 -3.33 3.75
C GLY A 3 4.23 -4.49 4.70
N ALA A 4 4.86 -4.22 5.84
CA ALA A 4 5.03 -5.20 6.92
C ALA A 4 3.72 -5.43 7.69
N TYR A 5 3.68 -6.54 8.43
CA TYR A 5 2.56 -6.89 9.29
C TYR A 5 3.06 -7.09 10.72
N LEU A 6 2.17 -6.92 11.69
CA LEU A 6 2.42 -7.29 13.09
C LEU A 6 1.24 -8.11 13.62
N GLU A 7 1.49 -8.91 14.63
CA GLU A 7 0.49 -9.67 15.38
C GLU A 7 0.57 -9.27 16.85
N ASN A 8 -0.58 -8.94 17.45
CA ASN A 8 -0.63 -8.61 18.87
C ASN A 8 -0.73 -9.87 19.75
N LEU A 9 -0.75 -9.70 21.07
CA LEU A 9 -0.82 -10.81 22.05
C LEU A 9 -2.07 -11.68 21.90
N ASP A 10 -3.18 -11.13 21.38
CA ASP A 10 -4.42 -11.87 21.13
C ASP A 10 -4.46 -12.58 19.77
N GLY A 11 -3.39 -12.49 18.99
CA GLY A 11 -3.30 -13.06 17.65
C GLY A 11 -4.01 -12.24 16.56
N VAL A 12 -4.42 -11.00 16.84
CA VAL A 12 -4.95 -10.09 15.82
C VAL A 12 -3.78 -9.58 14.97
N ILE A 13 -3.97 -9.63 13.65
CA ILE A 13 -2.94 -9.28 12.68
C ILE A 13 -3.26 -7.94 12.04
N PHE A 14 -2.29 -7.04 12.06
CA PHE A 14 -2.37 -5.67 11.58
C PHE A 14 -1.40 -5.47 10.41
N ASN A 15 -1.83 -4.71 9.39
CA ASN A 15 -0.94 -4.22 8.35
C ASN A 15 -0.33 -2.88 8.79
N VAL A 16 1.00 -2.79 8.81
CA VAL A 16 1.71 -1.54 9.14
C VAL A 16 1.46 -0.50 8.06
N LYS A 17 1.33 0.77 8.46
CA LYS A 17 1.04 1.89 7.56
C LYS A 17 2.04 3.02 7.69
N GLY A 18 2.60 3.43 6.55
CA GLY A 18 3.55 4.52 6.44
C GLY A 18 4.94 4.16 6.98
N HIS A 19 5.73 5.20 7.16
CA HIS A 19 7.11 5.11 7.67
C HIS A 19 7.30 5.86 8.99
N LEU A 20 6.34 6.70 9.35
CA LEU A 20 6.35 7.48 10.58
C LEU A 20 5.60 6.70 11.67
N HIS A 21 6.32 6.37 12.73
CA HIS A 21 5.78 5.64 13.88
C HIS A 21 6.23 6.31 15.18
N PRO A 22 5.35 6.42 16.18
CA PRO A 22 5.74 6.85 17.51
C PRO A 22 6.79 5.90 18.11
N LYS A 23 7.57 6.40 19.08
CA LYS A 23 8.70 5.65 19.66
C LYS A 23 8.28 4.29 20.27
N ASN A 24 7.09 4.23 20.87
CA ASN A 24 6.62 3.07 21.64
C ASN A 24 5.41 2.37 21.01
N SER A 25 5.00 2.75 19.80
CA SER A 25 3.84 2.16 19.14
C SER A 25 4.04 2.12 17.63
N VAL A 26 3.29 1.24 16.95
CA VAL A 26 3.32 1.12 15.49
C VAL A 26 1.96 1.47 14.92
N VAL A 27 1.96 2.43 13.99
CA VAL A 27 0.76 2.80 13.24
C VAL A 27 0.40 1.67 12.26
N ALA A 28 -0.75 1.06 12.46
CA ALA A 28 -1.18 -0.10 11.69
C ALA A 28 -2.72 -0.18 11.58
N PHE A 29 -3.23 -0.95 10.62
CA PHE A 29 -4.67 -1.22 10.49
C PHE A 29 -4.94 -2.70 10.70
N VAL A 30 -5.99 -3.04 11.45
CA VAL A 30 -6.45 -4.43 11.60
C VAL A 30 -6.73 -5.02 10.22
N ARG A 31 -6.24 -6.24 10.00
CA ARG A 31 -6.37 -6.93 8.71
C ARG A 31 -6.97 -8.31 8.85
N TYR A 32 -6.53 -9.10 9.82
CA TYR A 32 -7.08 -10.42 10.11
C TYR A 32 -7.32 -10.56 11.61
N ILE A 33 -8.45 -11.15 11.97
CA ILE A 33 -8.81 -11.43 13.36
C ILE A 33 -8.98 -12.94 13.53
N PRO A 34 -8.58 -13.54 14.66
CA PRO A 34 -8.95 -14.91 14.99
C PRO A 34 -10.47 -15.07 14.99
N ASP A 35 -10.98 -16.06 14.26
CA ASP A 35 -12.42 -16.32 14.12
C ASP A 35 -12.64 -17.79 13.75
N SER A 36 -13.35 -18.55 14.60
CA SER A 36 -13.64 -19.98 14.39
C SER A 36 -14.49 -20.25 13.13
N LYS A 37 -15.20 -19.22 12.63
CA LYS A 37 -15.97 -19.23 11.39
C LYS A 37 -15.20 -18.64 10.21
N GLY A 38 -13.95 -18.21 10.43
CA GLY A 38 -13.06 -17.65 9.41
C GLY A 38 -12.79 -18.61 8.25
N ASP A 39 -12.62 -18.04 7.06
CA ASP A 39 -12.33 -18.74 5.81
C ASP A 39 -10.82 -18.91 5.55
N ARG A 40 -9.99 -18.22 6.33
CA ARG A 40 -8.52 -18.28 6.27
C ARG A 40 -8.01 -19.19 7.36
N ARG A 41 -6.94 -19.95 7.08
CA ARG A 41 -6.36 -20.91 8.01
C ARG A 41 -4.85 -20.74 8.08
N ARG A 42 -4.32 -20.78 9.29
CA ARG A 42 -2.88 -20.88 9.58
C ARG A 42 -2.74 -21.85 10.74
N ASP A 43 -2.05 -22.95 10.48
CA ASP A 43 -1.93 -24.07 11.41
C ASP A 43 -3.33 -24.57 11.86
N SER A 44 -3.58 -24.63 13.17
CA SER A 44 -4.87 -25.01 13.76
C SER A 44 -5.86 -23.84 13.90
N MET A 45 -5.44 -22.61 13.62
CA MET A 45 -6.25 -21.40 13.82
C MET A 45 -6.96 -20.96 12.54
N LYS A 46 -8.14 -20.39 12.72
CA LYS A 46 -8.93 -19.77 11.66
C LYS A 46 -8.98 -18.27 11.85
N TYR A 47 -9.01 -17.56 10.73
CA TYR A 47 -9.01 -16.11 10.68
C TYR A 47 -10.07 -15.58 9.74
N ARG A 48 -10.63 -14.42 10.07
CA ARG A 48 -11.49 -13.64 9.20
C ARG A 48 -10.76 -12.37 8.77
N LYS A 49 -10.87 -12.04 7.48
CA LYS A 49 -10.30 -10.82 6.92
C LYS A 49 -11.27 -9.65 7.10
N LEU A 50 -10.79 -8.51 7.61
CA LEU A 50 -11.57 -7.28 7.62
C LEU A 50 -11.32 -6.49 6.34
N HIS A 51 -12.39 -6.10 5.66
CA HIS A 51 -12.34 -5.53 4.31
C HIS A 51 -12.42 -4.00 4.34
N SER A 52 -13.49 -3.44 4.89
CA SER A 52 -13.75 -2.00 4.85
C SER A 52 -13.05 -1.26 6.00
N LEU A 53 -12.79 0.04 5.81
CA LEU A 53 -12.27 0.87 6.89
C LEU A 53 -13.24 0.93 8.08
N ASN A 54 -14.55 1.06 7.81
CA ASN A 54 -15.57 1.10 8.85
C ASN A 54 -15.58 -0.17 9.71
N GLU A 55 -15.52 -1.35 9.08
CA GLU A 55 -15.45 -2.64 9.79
C GLU A 55 -14.23 -2.72 10.72
N LYS A 56 -13.06 -2.26 10.24
CA LYS A 56 -11.83 -2.24 11.04
C LYS A 56 -11.93 -1.30 12.23
N ILE A 57 -12.47 -0.10 12.01
CA ILE A 57 -12.63 0.90 13.08
C ILE A 57 -13.64 0.41 14.13
N GLU A 58 -14.74 -0.22 13.71
CA GLU A 58 -15.73 -0.73 14.66
C GLU A 58 -15.16 -1.88 15.50
N PHE A 59 -14.47 -2.82 14.87
CA PHE A 59 -13.76 -3.87 15.60
C PHE A 59 -12.77 -3.29 16.63
N LEU A 60 -12.01 -2.26 16.26
CA LEU A 60 -11.09 -1.59 17.18
C LEU A 60 -11.81 -0.88 18.32
N ARG A 61 -12.94 -0.21 18.08
CA ARG A 61 -13.72 0.45 19.15
C ARG A 61 -14.24 -0.55 20.18
N GLU A 62 -14.70 -1.70 19.72
CA GLU A 62 -15.27 -2.74 20.58
C GLU A 62 -14.20 -3.50 21.37
N ASN A 63 -13.06 -3.82 20.74
CA ASN A 63 -12.10 -4.78 21.30
C ASN A 63 -10.78 -4.12 21.76
N TYR A 64 -10.35 -3.04 21.10
CA TYR A 64 -9.08 -2.36 21.36
C TYR A 64 -9.23 -0.82 21.36
N PRO A 65 -10.15 -0.24 22.14
CA PRO A 65 -10.39 1.21 22.11
C PRO A 65 -9.15 2.02 22.49
N HIS A 66 -8.25 1.43 23.28
CA HIS A 66 -6.97 2.02 23.70
C HIS A 66 -5.92 2.09 22.58
N TYR A 67 -6.07 1.32 21.49
CA TYR A 67 -5.21 1.47 20.30
C TYR A 67 -5.63 2.68 19.45
N LEU A 68 -6.84 3.20 19.64
CA LEU A 68 -7.34 4.32 18.84
C LEU A 68 -6.99 5.67 19.47
N VAL A 69 -5.79 6.16 19.16
CA VAL A 69 -5.17 7.35 19.76
C VAL A 69 -5.32 8.57 18.84
N ILE A 70 -5.48 9.77 19.41
CA ILE A 70 -5.31 11.03 18.66
C ILE A 70 -3.80 11.29 18.60
N ASP A 71 -3.20 10.99 17.45
CA ASP A 71 -1.76 11.12 17.26
C ASP A 71 -1.39 12.61 17.09
N PRO A 72 -0.39 13.11 17.86
CA PRO A 72 -0.03 14.53 17.85
C PRO A 72 0.75 14.96 16.60
N VAL A 73 1.31 14.02 15.84
CA VAL A 73 2.00 14.26 14.57
C VAL A 73 1.00 14.34 13.43
N PHE A 74 0.02 13.42 13.36
CA PHE A 74 -0.97 13.39 12.27
C PHE A 74 -2.22 14.25 12.51
N ASP A 75 -2.41 14.76 13.74
CA ASP A 75 -3.60 15.51 14.20
C ASP A 75 -4.92 14.78 13.83
N GLU A 76 -4.89 13.45 14.02
CA GLU A 76 -5.95 12.54 13.61
C GLU A 76 -6.00 11.30 14.50
N LYS A 77 -7.19 10.69 14.59
CA LYS A 77 -7.39 9.43 15.28
C LYS A 77 -6.86 8.27 14.44
N VAL A 78 -5.77 7.65 14.89
CA VAL A 78 -5.11 6.52 14.22
C VAL A 78 -5.10 5.30 15.12
N CYS A 79 -4.81 4.13 14.54
CA CYS A 79 -4.60 2.90 15.29
C CYS A 79 -3.09 2.72 15.54
N GLU A 80 -2.70 2.86 16.80
CA GLU A 80 -1.35 2.67 17.30
C GLU A 80 -1.31 1.41 18.16
N VAL A 81 -0.56 0.40 17.72
CA VAL A 81 -0.37 -0.83 18.50
C VAL A 81 0.86 -0.65 19.40
N PRO A 82 0.73 -0.73 20.74
CA PRO A 82 1.84 -0.62 21.67
C PRO A 82 2.91 -1.68 21.40
N SER A 83 4.19 -1.29 21.46
CA SER A 83 5.30 -2.18 21.11
C SER A 83 5.44 -3.38 22.05
N ASP A 84 5.04 -3.22 23.31
CA ASP A 84 4.97 -4.26 24.34
C ASP A 84 3.80 -5.24 24.16
N GLU A 85 2.82 -4.89 23.32
CA GLU A 85 1.73 -5.77 22.93
C GLU A 85 1.95 -6.45 21.57
N VAL A 86 3.09 -6.21 20.91
CA VAL A 86 3.43 -6.90 19.66
C VAL A 86 4.06 -8.26 19.98
N LEU A 87 3.31 -9.33 19.68
CA LEU A 87 3.78 -10.70 19.76
C LEU A 87 4.82 -11.01 18.67
N ARG A 88 4.56 -10.54 17.45
CA ARG A 88 5.40 -10.86 16.29
C ARG A 88 5.36 -9.78 15.21
N PHE A 89 6.52 -9.49 14.64
CA PHE A 89 6.64 -8.73 13.39
C PHE A 89 6.89 -9.66 12.19
N TYR A 90 6.25 -9.35 11.07
CA TYR A 90 6.39 -10.03 9.80
C TYR A 90 7.10 -9.13 8.79
N ASP A 91 8.35 -9.47 8.50
CA ASP A 91 9.20 -8.74 7.57
C ASP A 91 8.99 -9.24 6.13
N PRO A 92 8.57 -8.35 5.19
CA PRO A 92 8.39 -8.72 3.78
C PRO A 92 9.65 -9.20 3.06
N LYS A 93 10.81 -8.59 3.31
CA LYS A 93 12.09 -8.98 2.69
C LYS A 93 12.49 -10.36 3.19
N ARG A 94 12.36 -10.61 4.51
CA ARG A 94 12.64 -11.92 5.10
C ARG A 94 11.74 -13.00 4.50
N LYS A 95 10.42 -12.77 4.41
CA LYS A 95 9.50 -13.75 3.82
C LYS A 95 9.81 -14.03 2.34
N ALA A 96 10.20 -13.01 1.57
CA ALA A 96 10.62 -13.22 0.19
C ALA A 96 11.88 -14.08 0.10
N GLN A 97 12.88 -13.85 0.95
CA GLN A 97 14.08 -14.69 1.04
C GLN A 97 13.74 -16.13 1.42
N GLU A 98 12.87 -16.34 2.42
CA GLU A 98 12.39 -17.67 2.81
C GLU A 98 11.76 -18.41 1.61
N ILE A 99 10.90 -17.74 0.83
CA ILE A 99 10.27 -18.33 -0.37
C ILE A 99 11.30 -18.63 -1.47
N LEU A 100 12.27 -17.74 -1.69
CA LEU A 100 13.29 -17.91 -2.73
C LEU A 100 14.22 -19.09 -2.45
N LEU A 101 14.50 -19.37 -1.17
CA LEU A 101 15.38 -20.45 -0.72
C LEU A 101 14.65 -21.78 -0.52
N SER A 102 13.33 -21.77 -0.26
CA SER A 102 12.58 -23.01 -0.02
C SER A 102 12.49 -23.91 -1.26
N GLU A 103 12.66 -25.22 -1.05
CA GLU A 103 12.50 -26.26 -2.06
C GLU A 103 11.06 -26.79 -2.12
N GLU A 104 10.43 -26.95 -0.94
CA GLU A 104 9.02 -27.28 -0.83
C GLU A 104 8.19 -26.00 -0.71
N ILE A 105 7.38 -25.72 -1.73
CA ILE A 105 6.55 -24.52 -1.80
C ILE A 105 5.20 -24.84 -2.41
N ASP A 106 4.14 -24.33 -1.80
CA ASP A 106 2.81 -24.38 -2.39
C ASP A 106 2.75 -23.59 -3.72
N ALA A 107 1.64 -23.76 -4.45
CA ALA A 107 1.49 -23.18 -5.78
C ALA A 107 1.66 -21.65 -5.81
N LEU A 108 1.21 -20.91 -4.78
CA LEU A 108 1.36 -19.45 -4.75
C LEU A 108 2.80 -19.05 -4.44
N LYS A 109 3.46 -19.70 -3.48
CA LYS A 109 4.88 -19.50 -3.18
C LYS A 109 5.76 -19.78 -4.41
N LEU A 110 5.45 -20.82 -5.19
CA LEU A 110 6.13 -21.11 -6.45
C LEU A 110 5.97 -19.98 -7.48
N LYS A 111 4.75 -19.46 -7.66
CA LYS A 111 4.51 -18.32 -8.57
C LYS A 111 5.25 -17.07 -8.11
N ILE A 112 5.24 -16.75 -6.81
CA ILE A 112 5.99 -15.63 -6.24
C ILE A 112 7.49 -15.78 -6.52
N LYS A 113 8.06 -16.97 -6.28
CA LYS A 113 9.47 -17.27 -6.54
C LYS A 113 9.82 -17.04 -8.01
N ARG A 114 8.97 -17.50 -8.94
CA ARG A 114 9.14 -17.29 -10.38
C ARG A 114 9.00 -15.82 -10.78
N PHE A 115 8.01 -15.11 -10.22
CA PHE A 115 7.80 -13.69 -10.46
C PHE A 115 9.04 -12.88 -10.08
N ILE A 116 9.52 -13.05 -8.83
CA ILE A 116 10.69 -12.31 -8.32
C ILE A 116 11.92 -12.63 -9.16
N ARG A 117 12.20 -13.91 -9.47
CA ARG A 117 13.36 -14.29 -10.30
C ARG A 117 13.29 -13.72 -11.71
N LEU A 118 12.13 -13.76 -12.34
CA LEU A 118 11.92 -13.23 -13.69
C LEU A 118 12.15 -11.71 -13.71
N VAL A 119 11.45 -10.98 -12.85
CA VAL A 119 11.52 -9.52 -12.79
C VAL A 119 12.91 -9.05 -12.36
N SER A 120 13.52 -9.69 -11.35
CA SER A 120 14.90 -9.42 -10.91
C SER A 120 15.89 -9.56 -12.05
N ARG A 121 15.85 -10.67 -12.80
CA ARG A 121 16.74 -10.92 -13.94
C ARG A 121 16.57 -9.88 -15.05
N LEU A 122 15.34 -9.55 -15.40
CA LEU A 122 15.06 -8.63 -16.52
C LEU A 122 15.33 -7.16 -16.18
N SER A 123 15.11 -6.77 -14.93
CA SER A 123 15.36 -5.41 -14.45
C SER A 123 16.80 -5.17 -13.97
N ASN A 124 17.61 -6.22 -13.90
CA ASN A 124 18.94 -6.19 -13.29
C ASN A 124 18.92 -5.63 -11.85
N VAL A 125 17.87 -5.97 -11.09
CA VAL A 125 17.70 -5.61 -9.68
C VAL A 125 17.91 -6.87 -8.84
N PRO A 126 18.74 -6.83 -7.78
CA PRO A 126 19.03 -8.02 -7.00
C PRO A 126 17.78 -8.53 -6.25
N PRO A 127 17.60 -9.86 -6.07
CA PRO A 127 16.46 -10.41 -5.34
C PRO A 127 16.34 -9.87 -3.90
N SER A 128 17.42 -9.40 -3.29
CA SER A 128 17.43 -8.77 -1.96
C SER A 128 16.68 -7.43 -1.89
N SER A 129 16.43 -6.77 -3.02
CA SER A 129 15.59 -5.58 -3.11
C SER A 129 14.09 -5.89 -3.17
N PHE A 130 13.70 -7.17 -3.16
CA PHE A 130 12.29 -7.58 -3.21
C PHE A 130 11.79 -8.04 -1.84
N GLY A 131 10.51 -7.80 -1.59
CA GLY A 131 9.74 -8.36 -0.48
C GLY A 131 8.39 -8.90 -0.96
N VAL A 132 7.63 -9.51 -0.04
CA VAL A 132 6.24 -9.91 -0.29
C VAL A 132 5.35 -9.53 0.87
N SER A 133 4.16 -9.03 0.56
CA SER A 133 3.16 -8.60 1.55
C SER A 133 1.87 -9.42 1.42
N GLY A 134 0.76 -8.90 1.91
CA GLY A 134 -0.55 -9.52 1.73
C GLY A 134 -0.74 -10.78 2.55
N SER A 135 -1.58 -11.68 2.07
CA SER A 135 -1.94 -12.90 2.80
C SER A 135 -0.77 -13.88 2.94
N ILE A 136 0.14 -13.91 1.96
CA ILE A 136 1.30 -14.82 1.98
C ILE A 136 2.32 -14.44 3.06
N LEU A 137 2.42 -13.16 3.42
CA LEU A 137 3.34 -12.67 4.45
C LEU A 137 3.07 -13.30 5.82
N VAL A 138 1.81 -13.57 6.11
CA VAL A 138 1.34 -14.14 7.37
C VAL A 138 0.81 -15.57 7.21
N ASP A 139 1.12 -16.23 6.09
CA ASP A 139 0.71 -17.61 5.76
C ASP A 139 -0.82 -17.83 5.86
N LEU A 140 -1.62 -16.81 5.49
CA LEU A 140 -3.09 -16.84 5.39
C LEU A 140 -3.57 -16.81 3.94
N HIS A 141 -2.72 -17.14 2.97
CA HIS A 141 -3.11 -17.19 1.57
C HIS A 141 -4.04 -18.38 1.28
N THR A 142 -4.80 -18.22 0.21
CA THR A 142 -5.73 -19.22 -0.33
C THR A 142 -5.46 -19.34 -1.83
N ALA A 143 -6.08 -20.33 -2.49
CA ALA A 143 -5.98 -20.49 -3.94
C ALA A 143 -6.39 -19.23 -4.75
N ASN A 144 -7.21 -18.36 -4.16
CA ASN A 144 -7.68 -17.11 -4.78
C ASN A 144 -6.86 -15.88 -4.35
N SER A 145 -5.70 -16.06 -3.72
CA SER A 145 -4.87 -14.93 -3.30
C SER A 145 -4.02 -14.39 -4.44
N ASP A 146 -3.87 -13.08 -4.45
CA ASP A 146 -3.01 -12.35 -5.38
C ASP A 146 -1.52 -12.53 -5.02
N ILE A 147 -0.64 -12.09 -5.90
CA ILE A 147 0.79 -11.91 -5.64
C ILE A 147 1.00 -10.44 -5.23
N ASP A 148 1.47 -10.18 -4.02
CA ASP A 148 1.69 -8.83 -3.48
C ASP A 148 3.20 -8.51 -3.33
N PRO A 149 3.97 -8.40 -4.42
CA PRO A 149 5.40 -8.11 -4.35
C PRO A 149 5.65 -6.67 -3.90
N LEU A 150 6.74 -6.48 -3.17
CA LEU A 150 7.29 -5.19 -2.80
C LEU A 150 8.66 -5.04 -3.45
N VAL A 151 9.00 -3.83 -3.89
CA VAL A 151 10.35 -3.48 -4.35
C VAL A 151 10.84 -2.30 -3.50
N TYR A 152 12.10 -2.37 -3.08
CA TYR A 152 12.72 -1.42 -2.19
C TYR A 152 13.88 -0.69 -2.86
N GLY A 153 14.03 0.60 -2.57
CA GLY A 153 15.09 1.46 -3.10
C GLY A 153 14.62 2.19 -4.35
N SER A 154 14.74 3.52 -4.40
CA SER A 154 14.18 4.32 -5.51
C SER A 154 14.70 3.88 -6.87
N GLU A 155 16.02 3.69 -7.00
CA GLU A 155 16.64 3.22 -8.24
C GLU A 155 16.12 1.83 -8.67
N SER A 156 16.03 0.90 -7.72
CA SER A 156 15.50 -0.45 -7.97
C SER A 156 14.02 -0.40 -8.38
N CYS A 157 13.25 0.48 -7.75
CA CYS A 157 11.84 0.67 -8.06
C CYS A 157 11.64 1.16 -9.50
N TYR A 158 12.38 2.18 -9.94
CA TYR A 158 12.27 2.67 -11.32
C TYR A 158 12.70 1.61 -12.35
N LYS A 159 13.80 0.89 -12.12
CA LYS A 159 14.22 -0.21 -13.01
C LYS A 159 13.15 -1.29 -13.15
N VAL A 160 12.53 -1.70 -12.04
CA VAL A 160 11.44 -2.68 -12.08
C VAL A 160 10.20 -2.09 -12.75
N TYR A 161 9.85 -0.85 -12.47
CA TYR A 161 8.71 -0.16 -13.10
C TYR A 161 8.87 -0.13 -14.63
N GLU A 162 10.01 0.34 -15.13
CA GLU A 162 10.32 0.39 -16.57
C GLU A 162 10.30 -1.01 -17.20
N THR A 163 10.84 -2.01 -16.50
CA THR A 163 10.78 -3.41 -16.95
C THR A 163 9.34 -3.91 -17.08
N LEU A 164 8.47 -3.58 -16.13
CA LEU A 164 7.05 -3.95 -16.19
C LEU A 164 6.31 -3.21 -17.31
N VAL A 165 6.66 -1.96 -17.60
CA VAL A 165 6.13 -1.19 -18.75
C VAL A 165 6.43 -1.91 -20.06
N GLU A 166 7.66 -2.39 -20.24
CA GLU A 166 8.02 -3.13 -21.45
C GLU A 166 7.34 -4.50 -21.50
N LEU A 167 7.31 -5.23 -20.38
CA LEU A 167 6.64 -6.53 -20.30
C LEU A 167 5.14 -6.44 -20.63
N HIS A 168 4.45 -5.41 -20.16
CA HIS A 168 3.03 -5.20 -20.48
C HIS A 168 2.75 -5.02 -21.97
N LYS A 169 3.74 -4.59 -22.75
CA LYS A 169 3.63 -4.40 -24.21
C LYS A 169 3.93 -5.68 -25.00
N CYS A 170 4.88 -6.49 -24.54
CA CYS A 170 5.46 -7.56 -25.37
C CYS A 170 5.46 -8.97 -24.75
N SER A 171 5.03 -9.14 -23.49
CA SER A 171 5.06 -10.43 -22.80
C SER A 171 3.67 -11.07 -22.70
N GLU A 172 3.60 -12.37 -22.96
CA GLU A 172 2.43 -13.19 -22.64
C GLU A 172 2.42 -13.63 -21.16
N THR A 173 3.58 -13.64 -20.51
CA THR A 173 3.73 -14.14 -19.14
C THR A 173 3.33 -13.10 -18.09
N ILE A 174 3.73 -11.83 -18.29
CA ILE A 174 3.35 -10.67 -17.48
C ILE A 174 2.59 -9.72 -18.40
N ARG A 175 1.28 -9.59 -18.20
CA ARG A 175 0.43 -8.74 -19.04
C ARG A 175 -0.40 -7.75 -18.23
N SER A 176 -0.84 -6.70 -18.92
CA SER A 176 -1.83 -5.76 -18.40
C SER A 176 -3.19 -6.43 -18.14
N LEU A 177 -4.01 -5.77 -17.34
CA LEU A 177 -5.38 -6.18 -17.07
C LEU A 177 -6.28 -5.87 -18.27
N ASN A 178 -7.16 -6.80 -18.62
CA ASN A 178 -8.23 -6.53 -19.58
C ASN A 178 -9.39 -5.77 -18.92
N LYS A 179 -10.36 -5.32 -19.72
CA LYS A 179 -11.52 -4.55 -19.23
C LYS A 179 -12.30 -5.26 -18.11
N LYS A 180 -12.56 -6.57 -18.23
CA LYS A 180 -13.30 -7.33 -17.21
C LYS A 180 -12.50 -7.46 -15.91
N GLU A 181 -11.18 -7.62 -16.01
CA GLU A 181 -10.28 -7.67 -14.86
C GLU A 181 -10.21 -6.30 -14.15
N ILE A 182 -10.20 -5.18 -14.90
CA ILE A 182 -10.29 -3.82 -14.34
C ILE A 182 -11.63 -3.60 -13.63
N GLU A 183 -12.75 -4.00 -14.23
CA GLU A 183 -14.07 -3.92 -13.61
C GLU A 183 -14.15 -4.71 -12.31
N ARG A 184 -13.57 -5.92 -12.27
CA ARG A 184 -13.48 -6.72 -11.06
C ARG A 184 -12.61 -6.05 -10.00
N LEU A 185 -11.43 -5.58 -10.38
CA LEU A 185 -10.50 -4.86 -9.49
C LEU A 185 -11.18 -3.64 -8.85
N TYR A 186 -11.95 -2.89 -9.64
CA TYR A 186 -12.71 -1.75 -9.16
C TYR A 186 -13.73 -2.15 -8.09
N LYS A 187 -14.55 -3.18 -8.35
CA LYS A 187 -15.54 -3.68 -7.39
C LYS A 187 -14.91 -4.18 -6.09
N ASP A 188 -13.78 -4.89 -6.20
CA ASP A 188 -13.12 -5.52 -5.06
C ASP A 188 -12.31 -4.52 -4.21
N LYS A 189 -11.74 -3.48 -4.83
CA LYS A 189 -10.79 -2.57 -4.15
C LYS A 189 -11.32 -1.15 -3.92
N ILE A 190 -12.30 -0.64 -4.66
CA ILE A 190 -12.65 0.80 -4.64
C ILE A 190 -13.90 1.13 -3.82
N GLY A 191 -14.64 0.14 -3.31
CA GLY A 191 -15.94 0.34 -2.64
C GLY A 191 -15.96 1.33 -1.46
N ASP A 192 -14.81 1.65 -0.86
CA ASP A 192 -14.65 2.64 0.23
C ASP A 192 -13.98 3.95 -0.23
N THR A 193 -13.95 4.24 -1.53
CA THR A 193 -13.23 5.40 -2.09
C THR A 193 -14.07 6.11 -3.14
N LEU A 194 -14.10 7.44 -3.04
CA LEU A 194 -14.69 8.31 -4.05
C LEU A 194 -13.78 8.39 -5.28
N PHE A 195 -13.81 7.36 -6.11
CA PHE A 195 -13.05 7.30 -7.35
C PHE A 195 -13.97 6.73 -8.43
N GLU A 196 -14.40 7.56 -9.37
CA GLU A 196 -15.31 7.14 -10.43
C GLU A 196 -14.70 6.06 -11.31
N PHE A 197 -15.52 5.09 -11.74
CA PHE A 197 -15.06 3.96 -12.55
C PHE A 197 -14.37 4.40 -13.84
N GLU A 198 -14.89 5.41 -14.54
CA GLU A 198 -14.28 5.88 -15.78
C GLU A 198 -12.89 6.49 -15.54
N ALA A 199 -12.75 7.28 -14.47
CA ALA A 199 -11.48 7.86 -14.08
C ALA A 199 -10.48 6.77 -13.66
N PHE A 200 -10.93 5.79 -12.87
CA PHE A 200 -10.14 4.61 -12.50
C PHE A 200 -9.70 3.80 -13.72
N ALA A 201 -10.63 3.48 -14.63
CA ALA A 201 -10.32 2.72 -15.83
C ALA A 201 -9.34 3.46 -16.76
N ARG A 202 -9.39 4.81 -16.81
CA ARG A 202 -8.38 5.63 -17.50
C ARG A 202 -7.01 5.53 -16.83
N SER A 203 -6.94 5.67 -15.50
CA SER A 203 -5.67 5.58 -14.77
C SER A 203 -5.02 4.21 -14.87
N MET A 204 -5.79 3.15 -15.11
CA MET A 204 -5.26 1.79 -15.27
C MET A 204 -4.60 1.53 -16.64
N ARG A 205 -4.75 2.40 -17.65
CA ARG A 205 -4.28 2.13 -19.03
C ARG A 205 -2.77 2.06 -19.18
N SER A 206 -2.04 2.92 -18.47
CA SER A 206 -0.57 3.01 -18.50
C SER A 206 0.09 2.49 -17.22
N ARG A 207 -0.73 2.10 -16.23
CA ARG A 207 -0.27 1.70 -14.90
C ARG A 207 0.10 0.23 -14.88
N VAL A 208 1.31 -0.05 -14.42
CA VAL A 208 1.88 -1.41 -14.40
C VAL A 208 1.89 -2.05 -13.01
N MET A 209 1.36 -1.33 -12.02
CA MET A 209 1.33 -1.75 -10.62
C MET A 209 0.40 -2.96 -10.39
N GLU A 210 -0.55 -3.19 -11.29
CA GLU A 210 -1.39 -4.38 -11.31
C GLU A 210 -1.36 -5.02 -12.70
N GLY A 211 -1.34 -6.35 -12.73
CA GLY A 211 -1.33 -7.13 -13.96
C GLY A 211 -1.50 -8.61 -13.67
N ILE A 212 -1.41 -9.43 -14.69
CA ILE A 212 -1.52 -10.89 -14.55
C ILE A 212 -0.15 -11.53 -14.80
N PHE A 213 0.27 -12.38 -13.86
CA PHE A 213 1.44 -13.25 -14.00
C PHE A 213 1.02 -14.72 -13.89
N GLU A 214 1.27 -15.51 -14.94
CA GLU A 214 0.89 -16.94 -15.00
C GLU A 214 -0.57 -17.20 -14.55
N GLY A 215 -1.50 -16.35 -14.99
CA GLY A 215 -2.93 -16.42 -14.67
C GLY A 215 -3.32 -15.93 -13.26
N THR A 216 -2.38 -15.39 -12.47
CA THR A 216 -2.65 -14.83 -11.13
C THR A 216 -2.47 -13.32 -11.14
N LEU A 217 -3.41 -12.59 -10.51
CA LEU A 217 -3.29 -11.14 -10.32
C LEU A 217 -2.09 -10.83 -9.44
N TYR A 218 -1.27 -9.87 -9.86
CA TYR A 218 -0.28 -9.25 -8.98
C TYR A 218 -0.67 -7.80 -8.68
N SER A 219 -0.23 -7.31 -7.51
CA SER A 219 -0.35 -5.92 -7.09
C SER A 219 0.97 -5.49 -6.43
N ILE A 220 1.87 -4.94 -7.25
CA ILE A 220 3.21 -4.54 -6.82
C ILE A 220 3.18 -3.17 -6.13
N ARG A 221 3.97 -3.01 -5.07
CA ARG A 221 4.23 -1.70 -4.45
C ARG A 221 5.71 -1.36 -4.51
N PHE A 222 6.00 -0.10 -4.78
CA PHE A 222 7.33 0.49 -4.77
C PHE A 222 7.51 1.28 -3.49
N LEU A 223 8.60 1.01 -2.78
CA LEU A 223 8.90 1.60 -1.48
C LEU A 223 10.32 2.15 -1.49
N LYS A 224 10.50 3.32 -0.90
CA LYS A 224 11.82 3.83 -0.55
C LYS A 224 12.46 2.96 0.52
N ASN A 225 13.78 2.84 0.48
CA ASN A 225 14.52 2.31 1.61
C ASN A 225 14.47 3.30 2.79
N PRO A 226 14.64 2.84 4.05
CA PRO A 226 14.66 3.71 5.22
C PRO A 226 15.64 4.88 5.11
N GLU A 227 16.82 4.66 4.52
CA GLU A 227 17.84 5.70 4.33
C GLU A 227 17.50 6.77 3.30
N GLU A 228 16.47 6.55 2.46
CA GLU A 228 15.98 7.52 1.48
C GLU A 228 14.80 8.37 2.00
N ILE A 229 14.40 8.16 3.25
CA ILE A 229 13.28 8.84 3.90
C ILE A 229 13.86 9.86 4.88
N GLU A 230 13.62 11.14 4.60
CA GLU A 230 14.13 12.25 5.43
C GLU A 230 13.23 12.51 6.64
N GLU A 231 11.95 12.15 6.55
CA GLU A 231 10.98 12.41 7.60
C GLU A 231 11.19 11.49 8.80
N GLU A 232 11.34 12.10 9.98
CA GLU A 232 11.34 11.40 11.26
C GLU A 232 10.09 11.79 12.06
N TYR A 233 9.55 10.81 12.78
CA TYR A 233 8.36 11.03 13.60
C TYR A 233 8.61 12.14 14.64
N GLY A 234 7.72 13.14 14.67
CA GLY A 234 7.80 14.27 15.59
C GLY A 234 8.64 15.47 15.11
N LYS A 235 9.42 15.34 14.02
CA LYS A 235 10.12 16.49 13.40
C LYS A 235 9.18 17.34 12.56
N THR A 236 8.25 16.70 11.86
CA THR A 236 7.20 17.35 11.08
C THR A 236 5.86 17.07 11.72
N LEU A 237 5.03 18.10 11.88
CA LEU A 237 3.65 18.00 12.36
C LEU A 237 2.68 18.35 11.24
N PHE A 238 1.58 17.62 11.16
CA PHE A 238 0.53 17.78 10.17
C PHE A 238 -0.75 18.28 10.87
N LYS A 239 -0.99 19.59 10.83
CA LYS A 239 -2.18 20.18 11.45
C LYS A 239 -3.38 20.00 10.53
N ASN A 240 -4.45 19.37 11.01
CA ASN A 240 -5.68 19.17 10.25
C ASN A 240 -6.45 20.50 10.12
N LEU A 241 -6.70 20.94 8.88
CA LEU A 241 -7.43 22.17 8.55
C LEU A 241 -8.82 21.90 7.95
N GLY A 242 -9.31 20.67 8.03
CA GLY A 242 -10.59 20.23 7.45
C GLY A 242 -10.45 19.60 6.08
N GLU A 243 -11.58 19.25 5.48
CA GLU A 243 -11.61 18.62 4.16
C GLU A 243 -11.72 19.68 3.05
N VAL A 244 -10.94 19.48 1.98
CA VAL A 244 -11.02 20.28 0.76
C VAL A 244 -11.11 19.41 -0.47
N GLU A 245 -11.66 19.99 -1.54
CA GLU A 245 -11.63 19.43 -2.87
C GLU A 245 -10.95 20.45 -3.81
N ILE A 246 -9.96 19.99 -4.56
CA ILE A 246 -9.14 20.84 -5.42
C ILE A 246 -9.05 20.28 -6.84
N GLU A 247 -8.79 21.17 -7.78
CA GLU A 247 -8.27 20.83 -9.10
C GLU A 247 -6.91 21.50 -9.28
N GLY A 248 -5.96 20.81 -9.90
CA GLY A 248 -4.62 21.36 -10.15
C GLY A 248 -3.88 20.55 -11.21
N ARG A 249 -2.85 21.16 -11.79
CA ARG A 249 -1.99 20.50 -12.77
C ARG A 249 -0.77 19.92 -12.07
N VAL A 250 -0.44 18.67 -12.39
CA VAL A 250 0.76 18.00 -11.88
C VAL A 250 1.99 18.58 -12.55
N ILE A 251 2.94 19.08 -11.76
CA ILE A 251 4.22 19.61 -12.24
C ILE A 251 5.42 18.74 -11.85
N ASP A 252 5.25 17.82 -10.89
CA ASP A 252 6.25 16.84 -10.51
C ASP A 252 5.54 15.56 -10.06
N ALA A 253 5.82 14.47 -10.77
CA ALA A 253 5.28 13.14 -10.50
C ALA A 253 6.38 12.12 -10.17
N ARG A 254 7.59 12.55 -9.81
CA ARG A 254 8.71 11.64 -9.49
C ARG A 254 8.32 10.68 -8.37
N GLU A 255 7.59 11.17 -7.38
CA GLU A 255 7.17 10.38 -6.22
C GLU A 255 5.84 9.61 -6.44
N ALA A 256 5.28 9.63 -7.65
CA ALA A 256 3.94 9.09 -7.92
C ALA A 256 3.85 7.56 -7.79
N ILE A 257 4.94 6.83 -8.05
CA ILE A 257 4.92 5.35 -8.03
C ILE A 257 5.04 4.77 -6.61
N PHE A 258 5.54 5.55 -5.66
CA PHE A 258 5.87 5.09 -4.32
C PHE A 258 4.64 5.04 -3.42
N THR A 259 4.73 4.31 -2.30
CA THR A 259 3.77 4.41 -1.20
C THR A 259 4.46 4.94 0.07
N PRO A 260 4.02 6.09 0.63
CA PRO A 260 3.00 6.99 0.07
C PRO A 260 3.43 7.61 -1.28
N CYS A 261 2.45 7.94 -2.14
CA CYS A 261 2.71 8.67 -3.39
C CYS A 261 2.53 10.17 -3.15
N ARG A 262 3.25 10.99 -3.92
CA ARG A 262 3.19 12.46 -3.86
C ARG A 262 3.14 13.06 -5.26
N TYR A 263 2.27 14.04 -5.43
CA TYR A 263 2.11 14.84 -6.65
C TYR A 263 2.24 16.32 -6.30
N VAL A 264 3.24 17.01 -6.86
CA VAL A 264 3.34 18.48 -6.72
C VAL A 264 2.46 19.13 -7.77
N LEU A 265 1.68 20.12 -7.35
CA LEU A 265 0.69 20.77 -8.18
C LEU A 265 0.99 22.26 -8.36
N ASN A 266 0.56 22.80 -9.51
CA ASN A 266 0.39 24.23 -9.74
C ASN A 266 -1.05 24.54 -10.21
N ASP A 267 -1.34 25.83 -10.42
CA ASP A 267 -2.63 26.33 -10.90
C ASP A 267 -3.84 25.80 -10.10
N ILE A 268 -3.65 25.67 -8.79
CA ILE A 268 -4.61 25.00 -7.91
C ILE A 268 -5.84 25.86 -7.70
N ARG A 269 -7.00 25.26 -7.90
CA ARG A 269 -8.33 25.84 -7.62
C ARG A 269 -9.01 25.02 -6.54
N VAL A 270 -9.45 25.68 -5.47
CA VAL A 270 -10.30 25.05 -4.45
C VAL A 270 -11.73 25.01 -4.98
N ILE A 271 -12.24 23.81 -5.21
CA ILE A 271 -13.60 23.54 -5.71
C ILE A 271 -14.61 23.49 -4.56
N ARG A 272 -14.21 22.89 -3.42
CA ARG A 272 -15.00 22.85 -2.18
C ARG A 272 -14.11 23.00 -0.95
N GLY A 273 -14.67 23.62 0.09
CA GLY A 273 -13.94 23.97 1.31
C GLY A 273 -13.21 25.30 1.19
N SER A 274 -12.26 25.54 2.07
CA SER A 274 -11.45 26.75 2.10
C SER A 274 -10.03 26.42 2.51
N SER A 275 -9.04 27.11 1.94
CA SER A 275 -7.64 26.96 2.34
C SER A 275 -7.11 28.30 2.88
N PRO A 276 -6.54 28.34 4.10
CA PRO A 276 -5.95 29.55 4.65
C PRO A 276 -4.59 29.91 4.01
N GLY A 277 -4.09 29.09 3.07
CA GLY A 277 -2.83 29.32 2.38
C GLY A 277 -2.70 28.54 1.07
N ASN A 278 -1.52 28.58 0.47
CA ASN A 278 -1.25 27.89 -0.79
C ASN A 278 -1.12 26.39 -0.57
N ILE A 279 -1.92 25.62 -1.28
CA ILE A 279 -1.76 24.17 -1.42
C ILE A 279 -0.58 23.94 -2.39
N ARG A 280 0.24 22.91 -2.13
CA ARG A 280 1.45 22.63 -2.94
C ARG A 280 1.44 21.23 -3.54
N GLU A 281 0.89 20.27 -2.83
CA GLU A 281 0.97 18.87 -3.21
C GLU A 281 -0.19 18.06 -2.64
N VAL A 282 -0.40 16.89 -3.24
CA VAL A 282 -1.31 15.86 -2.76
C VAL A 282 -0.49 14.62 -2.44
N CYS A 283 -0.67 14.08 -1.24
CA CYS A 283 -0.04 12.84 -0.80
C CYS A 283 -1.10 11.77 -0.58
N SER A 284 -0.78 10.51 -0.88
CA SER A 284 -1.65 9.39 -0.52
C SER A 284 -0.91 8.15 -0.06
N PHE A 285 -1.42 7.59 1.02
CA PHE A 285 -0.97 6.32 1.56
C PHE A 285 -1.67 5.10 0.93
N ARG A 286 -2.64 5.30 0.02
CA ARG A 286 -3.33 4.17 -0.64
C ARG A 286 -2.73 3.90 -2.01
N SER A 287 -2.23 2.68 -2.22
CA SER A 287 -1.56 2.30 -3.48
C SER A 287 -2.40 2.50 -4.74
N ARG A 288 -3.74 2.50 -4.63
CA ARG A 288 -4.68 2.76 -5.74
C ARG A 288 -4.56 4.17 -6.34
N PHE A 289 -3.91 5.10 -5.64
CA PHE A 289 -3.64 6.46 -6.13
C PHE A 289 -2.18 6.65 -6.55
N CYS A 290 -1.36 5.60 -6.48
CA CYS A 290 -0.02 5.63 -7.05
C CYS A 290 -0.12 5.53 -8.57
N ASP A 291 0.72 6.29 -9.28
CA ASP A 291 0.86 6.26 -10.73
C ASP A 291 -0.44 6.51 -11.53
N ILE A 292 -1.34 7.35 -10.99
CA ILE A 292 -2.63 7.65 -11.65
C ILE A 292 -2.59 8.90 -12.54
N ALA A 293 -1.53 9.69 -12.43
CA ALA A 293 -1.32 10.93 -13.17
C ALA A 293 0.18 11.13 -13.47
N LYS A 294 0.48 11.85 -14.54
CA LYS A 294 1.83 12.24 -14.98
C LYS A 294 1.98 13.75 -14.98
N GLU A 295 3.21 14.23 -15.14
CA GLU A 295 3.48 15.65 -15.32
C GLU A 295 2.69 16.20 -16.51
N GLY A 296 2.04 17.34 -16.31
CA GLY A 296 1.13 17.97 -17.28
C GLY A 296 -0.33 17.58 -17.11
N ASP A 297 -0.67 16.46 -16.44
CA ASP A 297 -2.06 16.06 -16.24
C ASP A 297 -2.79 17.00 -15.27
N MET A 298 -4.09 17.22 -15.55
CA MET A 298 -5.01 17.85 -14.61
C MET A 298 -5.61 16.78 -13.70
N ILE A 299 -5.51 16.97 -12.39
CA ILE A 299 -6.14 16.09 -11.41
C ILE A 299 -7.18 16.81 -10.58
N ARG A 300 -8.12 16.04 -10.05
CA ARG A 300 -9.08 16.46 -9.03
C ARG A 300 -8.87 15.59 -7.80
N ALA A 301 -8.66 16.22 -6.65
CA ALA A 301 -8.36 15.53 -5.40
C ALA A 301 -9.28 16.02 -4.29
N ARG A 302 -9.70 15.09 -3.41
CA ARG A 302 -10.47 15.38 -2.20
C ARG A 302 -9.83 14.69 -1.01
N GLY A 303 -9.66 15.41 0.10
CA GLY A 303 -9.09 14.85 1.31
C GLY A 303 -8.85 15.89 2.40
N LYS A 304 -8.16 15.45 3.45
CA LYS A 304 -7.74 16.27 4.59
C LYS A 304 -6.69 17.29 4.13
N LEU A 305 -6.96 18.58 4.32
CA LEU A 305 -5.98 19.64 4.15
C LEU A 305 -5.07 19.67 5.39
N GLU A 306 -3.78 19.54 5.17
CA GLU A 306 -2.78 19.54 6.24
C GLU A 306 -1.87 20.77 6.13
N LYS A 307 -1.72 21.50 7.24
CA LYS A 307 -0.61 22.47 7.37
C LYS A 307 0.60 21.74 7.92
N VAL A 308 1.65 21.68 7.10
CA VAL A 308 2.93 21.05 7.43
C VAL A 308 3.79 22.03 8.24
N ILE A 309 4.25 21.60 9.41
CA ILE A 309 5.09 22.39 10.33
C ILE A 309 6.35 21.58 10.63
N THR A 310 7.47 21.98 10.05
CA THR A 310 8.79 21.38 10.32
C THR A 310 9.45 22.12 11.48
N ARG A 311 9.93 21.37 12.47
CA ARG A 311 10.68 21.89 13.62
C ARG A 311 12.18 21.95 13.35
#